data_AF-A0A968WQI0-F1
#
_entry.id   AF-A0A968WQI0-F1
#
_cell.length_a   1.000
_cell.length_b   1.000
_cell.length_c   1.000
_cell.angle_alpha   90.00
_cell.angle_beta   90.00
_cell.angle_gamma   90.00
#
_symmetry.space_group_name_H-M   'P 1'
#
loop_
_entity.id
_entity.type
_entity.pdbx_description
1 polymer ?
#
loop_
_entity_poly.entity_id
_entity_poly.type
_entity_poly.pdbx_seq_one_letter_code
_entity_poly.pdbx_strand_id
1 'polypeptide(L)'
;MAKLKNPFDFNDALLCAKLAQWAYLEPESEEFQANLKSQKLASAGSLSEKTGEGSIFGKLKVDTQAFAADSATTRYIVFRGSETGFWDWITDFRIDTEPRQNHQVHRGFLQAISASDTAKAVSGWFAAQAISA
;
A
#
# COMPACT_ATOMS: atom_id res chain seq x y z
N MET A 1 34.71 -13.69 -17.43
CA MET A 1 33.73 -13.43 -16.36
C MET A 1 32.58 -12.61 -16.93
N ALA A 2 31.41 -13.21 -17.09
CA ALA A 2 30.20 -12.45 -17.46
C ALA A 2 29.75 -11.64 -16.23
N LYS A 3 29.67 -10.31 -16.35
CA LYS A 3 29.04 -9.48 -15.32
C LYS A 3 27.56 -9.82 -15.31
N LEU A 4 27.08 -10.43 -14.22
CA LEU A 4 25.65 -10.51 -13.93
C LEU A 4 25.11 -9.07 -13.92
N LYS A 5 24.32 -8.71 -14.93
CA LYS A 5 23.52 -7.47 -14.86
C LYS A 5 22.53 -7.66 -13.73
N ASN A 6 22.54 -6.75 -12.76
CA ASN A 6 21.48 -6.70 -11.75
C ASN A 6 20.15 -6.49 -12.49
N PRO A 7 19.19 -7.44 -12.43
CA PRO A 7 17.90 -7.27 -13.07
C PRO A 7 17.03 -6.22 -12.36
N PHE A 8 17.43 -5.78 -11.17
CA PHE A 8 16.75 -4.74 -10.41
C PHE A 8 17.41 -3.37 -10.66
N ASP A 9 16.63 -2.45 -11.23
CA ASP A 9 16.99 -1.03 -11.23
C ASP A 9 16.90 -0.51 -9.78
N PHE A 10 18.02 0.00 -9.28
CA PHE A 10 18.10 0.56 -7.93
C PHE A 10 17.14 1.74 -7.75
N ASN A 11 16.89 2.53 -8.80
CA ASN A 11 16.00 3.68 -8.71
C ASN A 11 14.55 3.25 -8.56
N ASP A 12 14.14 2.18 -9.25
CA ASP A 12 12.80 1.62 -9.11
C ASP A 12 12.59 1.06 -7.69
N ALA A 13 13.58 0.32 -7.18
CA ALA A 13 13.53 -0.19 -5.81
C ALA A 13 13.45 0.95 -4.77
N LEU A 14 14.22 2.02 -4.96
CA LEU A 14 14.20 3.19 -4.09
C LEU A 14 12.85 3.92 -4.17
N LEU A 15 12.25 4.04 -5.35
CA LEU A 15 10.92 4.63 -5.52
C LEU A 15 9.86 3.78 -4.82
N CYS A 16 9.87 2.46 -5.00
CA CYS A 16 8.95 1.55 -4.30
C CYS A 16 9.08 1.66 -2.77
N ALA A 17 10.30 1.78 -2.25
CA ALA A 17 10.52 1.97 -0.81
C ALA A 17 9.94 3.29 -0.30
N LYS A 18 10.12 4.39 -1.04
CA LYS A 18 9.52 5.69 -0.71
C LYS A 18 7.99 5.63 -0.75
N LEU A 19 7.43 5.03 -1.79
CA LEU A 19 5.98 4.84 -1.91
C LEU A 19 5.41 4.05 -0.72
N ALA A 20 6.09 2.96 -0.32
CA ALA A 20 5.71 2.18 0.86
C ALA A 20 5.75 3.00 2.16
N GLN A 21 6.75 3.88 2.32
CA GLN A 21 6.80 4.80 3.45
C GLN A 21 5.62 5.79 3.44
N TRP A 22 5.28 6.34 2.28
CA TRP A 22 4.19 7.32 2.16
C TRP A 22 2.81 6.73 2.33
N ALA A 23 2.66 5.40 2.26
CA ALA A 23 1.41 4.72 2.61
C ALA A 23 1.02 4.92 4.09
N TYR A 24 1.94 5.36 4.95
CA TYR A 24 1.68 5.71 6.35
C TYR A 24 1.29 7.18 6.55
N LEU A 25 1.32 8.00 5.50
CA LEU A 25 0.89 9.41 5.56
C LEU A 25 -0.61 9.53 5.25
N GLU A 26 -1.24 10.58 5.78
CA GLU A 26 -2.60 10.95 5.38
C GLU A 26 -2.60 11.44 3.92
N PRO A 27 -3.52 11.01 3.04
CA PRO A 27 -3.46 11.33 1.61
C PRO A 27 -3.69 12.83 1.35
N GLU A 28 -4.41 13.49 2.24
CA GLU A 28 -4.70 14.93 2.17
C GLU A 28 -3.58 15.79 2.77
N SER A 29 -2.56 15.17 3.37
CA SER A 29 -1.45 15.93 3.96
C SER A 29 -0.60 16.62 2.89
N GLU A 30 -0.13 17.83 3.20
CA GLU A 30 0.79 18.57 2.34
C GLU A 30 2.06 17.77 2.05
N GLU A 31 2.55 17.01 3.03
CA GLU A 31 3.72 16.15 2.91
C GLU A 31 3.50 15.06 1.85
N PHE A 32 2.38 14.34 1.92
CA PHE A 32 2.05 13.29 0.95
C PHE A 32 1.97 13.86 -0.48
N GLN A 33 1.28 14.99 -0.65
CA GLN A 33 1.12 15.64 -1.95
C GLN A 33 2.45 16.17 -2.51
N ALA A 34 3.29 16.78 -1.66
CA ALA A 34 4.62 17.24 -2.03
C ALA A 34 5.53 16.07 -2.45
N ASN A 35 5.46 14.96 -1.73
CA ASN A 35 6.22 13.74 -2.01
C ASN A 35 5.87 13.15 -3.39
N LEU A 36 4.59 12.98 -3.71
CA LEU A 36 4.17 12.50 -5.04
C LEU A 36 4.65 13.44 -6.15
N LYS A 37 4.45 14.75 -5.97
CA LYS A 37 4.89 15.76 -6.94
C LYS A 37 6.41 15.73 -7.17
N SER A 38 7.20 15.50 -6.12
CA SER A 38 8.66 15.40 -6.21
C SER A 38 9.13 14.26 -7.13
N GLN A 39 8.29 13.23 -7.29
CA GLN A 39 8.55 12.06 -8.15
C GLN A 39 7.74 12.10 -9.46
N LYS A 40 7.08 13.23 -9.77
CA LYS A 40 6.19 13.38 -10.94
C LYS A 40 5.09 12.32 -10.96
N LEU A 41 4.48 12.07 -9.80
CA LEU A 41 3.36 11.16 -9.64
C LEU A 41 2.08 11.94 -9.37
N ALA A 42 0.97 11.47 -9.94
CA ALA A 42 -0.38 11.96 -9.65
C ALA A 42 -1.08 10.99 -8.70
N SER A 43 -1.85 11.50 -7.75
CA SER A 43 -2.73 10.65 -6.93
C SER A 43 -3.89 10.14 -7.80
N ALA A 44 -4.08 8.82 -7.82
CA ALA A 44 -5.18 8.15 -8.53
C ALA A 44 -6.28 7.66 -7.57
N GLY A 45 -6.04 7.76 -6.27
CA GLY A 45 -7.01 7.47 -5.22
C GLY A 45 -6.36 6.94 -3.94
N SER A 46 -7.12 6.94 -2.86
CA SER A 46 -6.71 6.41 -1.57
C SER A 46 -7.85 5.66 -0.90
N LEU A 47 -7.50 4.68 -0.09
CA LEU A 47 -8.38 3.98 0.83
C LEU A 47 -7.88 4.28 2.24
N SER A 48 -8.70 4.96 3.03
CA SER A 48 -8.37 5.32 4.41
C SER A 48 -9.35 4.69 5.38
N GLU A 49 -8.83 4.14 6.46
CA GLU A 49 -9.60 3.68 7.61
C GLU A 49 -9.78 4.82 8.60
N LYS A 50 -11.00 5.02 9.08
CA LYS A 50 -11.26 5.92 10.19
C LYS A 50 -11.31 5.08 11.45
N THR A 51 -10.22 5.02 12.20
CA THR A 51 -10.23 4.34 13.50
C THR A 51 -10.70 5.30 14.59
N GLY A 52 -11.73 4.90 15.32
CA GLY A 52 -12.43 5.71 16.34
C GLY A 52 -11.65 5.96 17.62
N GLU A 53 -10.56 5.24 17.88
CA GLU A 53 -9.96 5.14 19.22
C GLU A 53 -8.43 5.26 19.23
N GLY A 54 -7.84 5.88 18.20
CA GLY A 54 -6.37 5.95 18.04
C GLY A 54 -5.69 7.18 18.63
N SER A 55 -6.44 8.17 19.13
CA SER A 55 -5.87 9.42 19.65
C SER A 55 -6.15 9.55 21.14
N ILE A 56 -5.10 9.78 21.93
CA ILE A 56 -5.20 10.25 23.34
C ILE A 56 -6.04 11.53 23.49
N PHE A 57 -6.39 12.20 22.38
CA PHE A 57 -7.24 13.39 22.32
C PHE A 57 -8.65 13.11 21.77
N GLY A 58 -9.07 11.86 21.59
CA GLY A 58 -10.41 11.50 21.09
C GLY A 58 -10.67 11.90 19.64
N LYS A 59 -9.63 12.18 18.87
CA LYS A 59 -9.74 12.46 17.43
C LYS A 59 -9.71 11.15 16.64
N LEU A 60 -10.62 11.05 15.66
CA LEU A 60 -10.58 10.02 14.63
C LEU A 60 -9.21 10.08 13.94
N LYS A 61 -8.45 8.98 14.01
CA LYS A 61 -7.23 8.84 13.21
C LYS A 61 -7.66 8.34 11.84
N VAL A 62 -7.28 9.05 10.78
CA VAL A 62 -7.58 8.66 9.40
C VAL A 62 -6.31 8.07 8.82
N ASP A 63 -6.24 6.74 8.81
CA ASP A 63 -5.05 6.01 8.40
C ASP A 63 -5.19 5.51 6.97
N THR A 64 -4.23 5.82 6.10
CA THR A 64 -4.21 5.27 4.73
C THR A 64 -3.89 3.78 4.78
N GLN A 65 -4.82 2.93 4.33
CA GLN A 65 -4.57 1.50 4.17
C GLN A 65 -3.91 1.19 2.83
N ALA A 66 -4.31 1.91 1.78
CA ALA A 66 -3.73 1.78 0.47
C ALA A 66 -3.90 3.06 -0.34
N PHE A 67 -3.06 3.28 -1.34
CA PHE A 67 -3.26 4.33 -2.34
C PHE A 67 -2.82 3.87 -3.72
N ALA A 68 -3.31 4.57 -4.74
CA ALA A 68 -2.84 4.45 -6.10
C ALA A 68 -2.18 5.76 -6.55
N ALA A 69 -1.04 5.66 -7.23
CA ALA A 69 -0.35 6.79 -7.82
C ALA A 69 0.13 6.46 -9.23
N ASP A 70 0.06 7.44 -10.12
CA ASP A 70 0.35 7.27 -11.54
C ASP A 70 1.58 8.07 -11.94
N SER A 71 2.50 7.42 -12.66
CA SER A 71 3.44 8.08 -13.55
C SER A 71 2.89 8.13 -14.96
N ALA A 72 3.65 8.69 -15.91
CA ALA A 72 3.28 8.69 -17.33
C ALA A 72 3.10 7.28 -17.93
N THR A 73 3.69 6.23 -17.32
CA THR A 73 3.73 4.87 -17.89
C THR A 73 3.30 3.79 -16.91
N THR A 74 3.20 4.09 -15.62
CA THR A 74 3.09 3.09 -14.57
C THR A 74 2.11 3.55 -13.50
N ARG A 75 1.16 2.68 -13.17
CA ARG A 75 0.32 2.82 -11.97
C ARG A 75 0.94 2.00 -10.83
N TYR A 76 1.16 2.66 -9.70
CA TYR A 76 1.58 2.05 -8.45
C TYR A 76 0.36 1.85 -7.56
N ILE A 77 0.14 0.63 -7.09
CA ILE A 77 -0.85 0.33 -6.06
C ILE A 77 -0.07 -0.07 -4.82
N VAL A 78 -0.21 0.72 -3.77
CA VAL A 78 0.64 0.64 -2.59
C VAL A 78 -0.22 0.33 -1.40
N PHE A 79 0.11 -0.74 -0.68
CA PHE A 79 -0.56 -1.15 0.54
C PHE A 79 0.33 -0.80 1.73
N ARG A 80 -0.25 -0.19 2.75
CA ARG A 80 0.40 -0.01 4.04
C ARG A 80 0.47 -1.35 4.76
N GLY A 81 1.54 -1.58 5.50
CA GLY A 81 1.58 -2.65 6.50
C GLY A 81 0.77 -2.28 7.77
N SER A 82 0.77 -3.17 8.75
CA SER A 82 0.21 -2.88 10.08
C SER A 82 1.02 -1.81 10.81
N GLU A 83 0.36 -0.90 11.54
CA GLU A 83 1.02 -0.04 12.53
C GLU A 83 1.10 -0.72 13.90
N THR A 84 2.27 -0.60 14.53
CA THR A 84 2.58 -0.90 15.94
C THR A 84 1.99 -2.20 16.52
N GLY A 85 2.77 -3.25 16.30
CA GLY A 85 2.68 -4.53 16.97
C GLY A 85 3.57 -5.53 16.26
N PHE A 86 4.82 -5.17 15.92
CA PHE A 86 5.72 -6.10 15.23
C PHE A 86 5.83 -7.44 15.99
N TRP A 87 5.76 -7.39 17.32
CA TRP A 87 5.68 -8.57 18.20
C TRP A 87 4.31 -9.26 18.20
N ASP A 88 3.20 -8.52 18.12
CA ASP A 88 1.85 -9.10 18.00
C ASP A 88 1.67 -9.79 16.64
N TRP A 89 2.21 -9.20 15.57
CA TRP A 89 2.23 -9.77 14.23
C TRP A 89 3.13 -10.99 14.10
N ILE A 90 4.32 -10.99 14.73
CA ILE A 90 5.22 -12.17 14.76
C ILE A 90 4.58 -13.33 15.54
N THR A 91 3.82 -13.03 16.59
CA THR A 91 3.15 -14.07 17.40
C THR A 91 1.85 -14.58 16.76
N ASP A 92 1.21 -13.77 15.91
CA ASP A 92 0.01 -14.09 15.13
C ASP A 92 0.31 -14.67 13.73
N PHE A 93 1.58 -14.88 13.37
CA PHE A 93 2.03 -15.65 12.20
C PHE A 93 1.67 -17.14 12.25
N ARG A 94 0.71 -17.53 13.09
CA ARG A 94 0.08 -18.83 13.03
C ARG A 94 -0.54 -18.93 11.65
N ILE A 95 0.13 -19.69 10.78
CA ILE A 95 -0.28 -19.96 9.41
C ILE A 95 -1.58 -20.77 9.47
N ASP A 96 -2.71 -20.10 9.66
CA ASP A 96 -4.03 -20.68 9.50
C ASP A 96 -4.32 -20.67 8.01
N THR A 97 -3.81 -21.66 7.28
CA THR A 97 -4.04 -21.82 5.84
C THR A 97 -5.48 -22.20 5.55
N GLU A 98 -6.22 -21.38 4.80
CA GLU A 98 -7.37 -21.88 4.03
C GLU A 98 -6.89 -22.35 2.65
N PRO A 99 -7.06 -23.63 2.30
CA PRO A 99 -6.50 -24.20 1.08
C PRO A 99 -7.33 -23.84 -0.15
N ARG A 100 -6.67 -23.32 -1.19
CA ARG A 100 -7.07 -23.57 -2.59
C ARG A 100 -6.13 -24.62 -3.17
N GLN A 101 -6.68 -25.52 -3.99
CA GLN A 101 -6.17 -26.88 -4.27
C GLN A 101 -4.69 -27.07 -4.64
N ASN A 102 -3.85 -26.04 -4.85
CA ASN A 102 -2.39 -26.17 -4.97
C ASN A 102 -1.59 -24.89 -4.59
N HIS A 103 -2.19 -23.89 -3.92
CA HIS A 103 -1.48 -22.68 -3.50
C HIS A 103 -1.84 -22.33 -2.05
N GLN A 104 -0.83 -22.19 -1.20
CA GLN A 104 -0.98 -21.78 0.19
C GLN A 104 -0.73 -20.27 0.31
N VAL A 105 -1.68 -19.55 0.89
CA VAL A 105 -1.58 -18.11 1.18
C VAL A 105 -1.96 -17.90 2.64
N HIS A 106 -1.26 -16.99 3.33
CA HIS A 106 -1.61 -16.65 4.70
C HIS A 106 -3.01 -16.02 4.76
N ARG A 107 -3.88 -16.54 5.63
CA ARG A 107 -5.27 -16.09 5.74
C ARG A 107 -5.39 -14.61 6.05
N GLY A 108 -4.54 -14.06 6.92
CA GLY A 108 -4.55 -12.62 7.23
C GLY A 108 -4.32 -11.75 5.99
N PHE A 109 -3.38 -12.11 5.11
CA PHE A 109 -3.15 -11.36 3.86
C PHE A 109 -4.29 -11.54 2.87
N LEU A 110 -4.83 -12.76 2.77
CA LEU A 110 -5.99 -13.02 1.91
C LEU A 110 -7.20 -12.21 2.36
N GLN A 111 -7.46 -12.13 3.66
CA GLN A 111 -8.54 -11.32 4.23
C GLN A 111 -8.33 -9.83 4.00
N ALA A 112 -7.12 -9.32 4.23
CA ALA A 112 -6.81 -7.89 4.02
C ALA A 112 -7.07 -7.45 2.57
N ILE A 113 -6.66 -8.26 1.59
CA ILE A 113 -6.87 -7.96 0.16
C ILE A 113 -8.32 -8.22 -0.27
N SER A 114 -8.96 -9.26 0.27
CA SER A 114 -10.33 -9.66 -0.12
C SER A 114 -11.42 -8.90 0.62
N ALA A 115 -11.08 -8.02 1.57
CA ALA A 115 -12.03 -7.14 2.21
C ALA A 115 -12.79 -6.33 1.15
N SER A 116 -14.12 -6.23 1.28
CA SER A 116 -15.01 -5.63 0.25
C SER A 116 -14.49 -4.30 -0.28
N ASP A 117 -14.07 -3.41 0.63
CA ASP A 117 -13.71 -2.04 0.25
C ASP A 117 -12.33 -1.97 -0.39
N THR A 118 -11.38 -2.78 0.10
CA THR A 118 -10.08 -3.00 -0.56
C THR A 118 -10.25 -3.57 -1.96
N ALA A 119 -11.06 -4.62 -2.10
CA ALA A 119 -11.30 -5.27 -3.38
C ALA A 119 -11.97 -4.31 -4.39
N LYS A 120 -12.93 -3.49 -3.95
CA LYS A 120 -13.58 -2.46 -4.78
C LYS A 120 -12.61 -1.37 -5.18
N ALA A 121 -11.83 -0.83 -4.24
CA ALA A 121 -10.86 0.23 -4.51
C ALA A 121 -9.80 -0.24 -5.52
N VAL A 122 -9.20 -1.41 -5.27
CA VAL A 122 -8.19 -2.00 -6.15
C VAL A 122 -8.76 -2.28 -7.54
N SER A 123 -9.97 -2.86 -7.63
CA SER A 123 -10.62 -3.10 -8.92
C SER A 123 -10.90 -1.80 -9.67
N GLY A 124 -11.33 -0.75 -8.97
CA GLY A 124 -11.55 0.57 -9.54
C GLY A 124 -10.25 1.19 -10.09
N TRP A 125 -9.15 1.07 -9.35
CA TRP A 125 -7.84 1.55 -9.79
C TRP A 125 -7.24 0.71 -10.92
N PHE A 126 -7.61 -0.56 -11.10
CA PHE A 126 -7.19 -1.30 -12.30
C PHE A 126 -8.04 -0.93 -13.53
N ALA A 127 -9.31 -0.62 -13.34
CA ALA A 127 -10.23 -0.28 -14.43
C ALA A 127 -10.10 1.18 -14.92
N ALA A 128 -9.67 2.10 -14.06
CA ALA A 128 -9.52 3.51 -14.40
C ALA A 128 -8.36 3.73 -15.38
N GLN A 129 -8.48 4.72 -16.26
CA GLN A 129 -7.35 5.15 -17.09
C GLN A 129 -6.27 5.81 -16.22
N ALA A 130 -4.99 5.66 -16.58
CA ALA A 130 -3.89 6.33 -15.88
C ALA A 130 -4.04 7.86 -15.98
N ILE A 131 -3.91 8.55 -14.86
CA ILE A 131 -3.92 10.01 -14.79
C ILE A 131 -2.46 10.47 -14.83
N SER A 132 -2.05 11.12 -15.92
CA SER A 132 -0.69 11.66 -16.01
C SER A 132 -0.55 12.92 -15.14
N ALA A 133 0.56 13.02 -14.39
CA ALA A 133 0.96 14.20 -13.62
C ALA A 133 1.43 15.36 -14.51
#